data_AF-A0A3N5UIA3-F1
#
_entry.id   AF-A0A3N5UIA3-F1
#
_cell.length_a   1.000
_cell.length_b   1.000
_cell.length_c   1.000
_cell.angle_alpha   90.00
_cell.angle_beta   90.00
_cell.angle_gamma   90.00
#
_symmetry.space_group_name_H-M   'P 1'
#
loop_
_entity.id
_entity.type
_entity.pdbx_description
1 polymer ?
#
loop_
_entity_poly.entity_id
_entity_poly.type
_entity_poly.pdbx_seq_one_letter_code
_entity_poly.pdbx_strand_id
1 'polypeptide(L)'
;MTNEELGALDYCYLTTKGRRSGSPHTIEIWFALRGEAVYLLAGGGDGSDWVKNVRSDPTVGLRLGDRDLICKARLVGDPEED
;
A
#
# COMPACT_ATOMS: atom_id res chain seq x y z
N MET A 1 12.55 -11.37 9.58
CA MET A 1 11.86 -11.87 8.38
C MET A 1 12.66 -11.52 7.12
N THR A 2 12.94 -12.50 6.28
CA THR A 2 13.47 -12.34 4.91
C THR A 2 12.34 -11.88 3.95
N ASN A 3 12.67 -11.46 2.73
CA ASN A 3 11.63 -11.11 1.75
C ASN A 3 10.78 -12.33 1.36
N GLU A 4 11.34 -13.55 1.36
CA GLU A 4 10.55 -14.77 1.14
C GLU A 4 9.52 -14.98 2.24
N GLU A 5 9.93 -14.81 3.51
CA GLU A 5 9.01 -14.93 4.66
C GLU A 5 7.93 -13.83 4.63
N LEU A 6 8.29 -12.60 4.25
CA LEU A 6 7.34 -11.50 4.12
C LEU A 6 6.37 -11.70 2.96
N GLY A 7 6.83 -12.23 1.82
CA GLY A 7 6.00 -12.49 0.65
C GLY A 7 5.00 -13.64 0.82
N ALA A 8 5.17 -14.46 1.86
CA ALA A 8 4.24 -15.53 2.20
C ALA A 8 3.07 -15.09 3.10
N LEU A 9 3.03 -13.81 3.52
CA LEU A 9 1.93 -13.27 4.32
C LEU A 9 0.70 -13.01 3.46
N ASP A 10 -0.49 -13.22 4.05
CA ASP A 10 -1.77 -13.02 3.35
C ASP A 10 -2.08 -11.53 3.12
N TYR A 11 -1.73 -10.67 4.08
CA TYR A 11 -2.11 -9.26 4.05
C TYR A 11 -1.04 -8.35 4.65
N CYS A 12 -1.19 -7.08 4.35
CA CYS A 12 -0.47 -5.98 4.96
C CYS A 12 -1.44 -4.90 5.42
N TYR A 13 -0.96 -3.95 6.21
CA TYR A 13 -1.72 -2.74 6.52
C TYR A 13 -1.10 -1.53 5.83
N LEU A 14 -1.92 -0.80 5.08
CA LEU A 14 -1.55 0.46 4.45
C LEU A 14 -2.16 1.61 5.26
N THR A 15 -1.32 2.52 5.76
CA THR A 15 -1.73 3.77 6.39
C THR A 15 -1.46 4.93 5.46
N THR A 16 -2.52 5.65 5.09
CA THR A 16 -2.46 6.88 4.28
C THR A 16 -2.85 8.09 5.13
N LYS A 17 -2.49 9.30 4.69
CA LYS A 17 -3.04 10.53 5.26
C LYS A 17 -4.37 10.86 4.60
N GLY A 18 -5.44 10.98 5.38
CA GLY A 18 -6.75 11.37 4.88
C GLY A 18 -6.71 12.74 4.22
N ARG A 19 -6.92 12.82 2.90
CA ARG A 19 -6.78 14.07 2.12
C ARG A 19 -7.69 15.23 2.56
N ARG A 20 -8.80 14.91 3.25
CA ARG A 20 -9.77 15.90 3.76
C ARG A 20 -9.57 16.21 5.24
N SER A 21 -9.29 15.21 6.06
CA SER A 21 -9.19 15.33 7.51
C SER A 21 -7.77 15.55 8.03
N GLY A 22 -6.76 15.17 7.25
CA GLY A 22 -5.36 15.08 7.70
C GLY A 22 -5.07 13.91 8.63
N SER A 23 -6.10 13.18 9.10
CA SER A 23 -5.95 12.05 10.03
C SER A 23 -5.44 10.78 9.33
N PRO A 24 -4.73 9.89 10.04
CA PRO A 24 -4.36 8.58 9.49
C PRO A 24 -5.60 7.75 9.08
N HIS A 25 -5.49 7.08 7.94
CA HIS A 25 -6.48 6.16 7.41
C HIS A 25 -5.79 4.83 7.09
N THR A 26 -6.08 3.80 7.88
CA THR A 26 -5.47 2.47 7.74
C THR A 26 -6.46 1.46 7.16
N ILE A 27 -6.00 0.69 6.19
CA ILE A 27 -6.73 -0.46 5.63
C ILE A 27 -5.91 -1.74 5.77
N GLU A 28 -6.59 -2.88 5.82
CA GLU A 28 -6.01 -4.19 5.58
C GLU A 28 -6.19 -4.56 4.11
N ILE A 29 -5.16 -5.09 3.48
CA ILE A 29 -5.19 -5.39 2.04
C ILE A 29 -4.24 -6.54 1.69
N TRP A 30 -4.69 -7.41 0.79
CA TRP A 30 -3.86 -8.42 0.14
C TRP A 30 -2.80 -7.73 -0.72
N PHE A 31 -1.61 -8.32 -0.80
CA PHE A 31 -0.50 -7.73 -1.53
C PHE A 31 0.31 -8.79 -2.29
N ALA A 32 1.11 -8.33 -3.23
CA ALA A 32 2.22 -9.11 -3.79
C ALA A 32 3.54 -8.41 -3.51
N LEU A 33 4.58 -9.17 -3.18
CA LEU A 33 5.93 -8.65 -2.98
C LEU A 33 6.84 -9.07 -4.14
N ARG A 34 7.48 -8.10 -4.78
CA ARG A 34 8.46 -8.33 -5.85
C ARG A 34 9.70 -7.48 -5.59
N GLY A 35 10.79 -8.13 -5.20
CA GLY A 35 12.01 -7.43 -4.77
C GLY A 35 11.72 -6.58 -3.52
N GLU A 36 11.83 -5.25 -3.66
CA GLU A 36 11.54 -4.29 -2.60
C GLU A 36 10.16 -3.60 -2.76
N ALA A 37 9.42 -3.92 -3.81
CA ALA A 37 8.14 -3.31 -4.13
C ALA A 37 6.97 -4.16 -3.63
N VAL A 38 6.01 -3.50 -3.00
CA VAL A 38 4.74 -4.08 -2.55
C VAL A 38 3.63 -3.57 -3.46
N TYR A 39 2.96 -4.49 -4.15
CA TYR A 39 1.86 -4.23 -5.07
C TYR A 39 0.53 -4.47 -4.36
N LEU A 40 -0.38 -3.50 -4.49
CA LEU A 40 -1.69 -3.49 -3.83
C LEU A 40 -2.77 -3.36 -4.90
N LEU A 41 -3.75 -4.27 -4.91
CA LEU A 41 -4.85 -4.22 -5.86
C LEU A 41 -6.04 -3.47 -5.29
N ALA A 42 -6.34 -2.32 -5.90
CA ALA A 42 -7.52 -1.53 -5.54
C ALA A 42 -8.79 -2.15 -6.15
N GLY A 43 -9.51 -2.98 -5.40
CA GLY A 43 -10.79 -3.53 -5.85
C GLY A 43 -11.84 -2.47 -6.22
N GLY A 44 -11.77 -1.27 -5.63
CA GLY A 44 -12.58 -0.11 -6.01
C GLY A 44 -11.89 0.85 -7.00
N GLY A 45 -10.71 0.48 -7.52
CA GLY A 45 -9.86 1.28 -8.39
C GLY A 45 -9.60 2.69 -7.83
N ASP A 46 -9.64 3.67 -8.73
CA ASP A 46 -9.52 5.10 -8.41
C ASP A 46 -10.62 5.64 -7.48
N GLY A 47 -11.70 4.87 -7.29
CA GLY A 47 -12.78 5.19 -6.39
C GLY A 47 -12.42 5.01 -4.91
N SER A 48 -11.46 4.13 -4.59
CA SER A 48 -11.07 3.81 -3.22
C SER A 48 -10.46 5.01 -2.50
N ASP A 49 -10.87 5.24 -1.24
CA ASP A 49 -10.40 6.42 -0.50
C ASP A 49 -8.90 6.41 -0.25
N TRP A 50 -8.30 5.25 0.02
CA TRP A 50 -6.85 5.12 0.18
C TRP A 50 -6.10 5.46 -1.11
N VAL A 51 -6.63 5.10 -2.30
CA VAL A 51 -6.04 5.49 -3.59
C VAL A 51 -6.09 7.00 -3.79
N LYS A 52 -7.24 7.62 -3.49
CA LYS A 52 -7.39 9.08 -3.55
C LYS A 52 -6.48 9.80 -2.55
N ASN A 53 -6.23 9.19 -1.39
CA ASN A 53 -5.29 9.71 -0.40
C ASN A 53 -3.85 9.63 -0.93
N VAL A 54 -3.43 8.48 -1.47
CA VAL A 54 -2.10 8.30 -2.10
C VAL A 54 -1.86 9.29 -3.24
N ARG A 55 -2.86 9.54 -4.09
CA ARG A 55 -2.77 10.56 -5.15
C ARG A 55 -2.52 11.96 -4.60
N SER A 56 -2.99 12.26 -3.39
CA SER A 56 -2.81 13.57 -2.74
C SER A 56 -1.50 13.67 -1.96
N ASP A 57 -1.09 12.59 -1.29
CA ASP A 57 0.17 12.48 -0.56
C ASP A 57 0.70 11.05 -0.72
N PRO A 58 1.79 10.85 -1.48
CA PRO A 58 2.33 9.52 -1.75
C PRO A 58 3.09 8.92 -0.57
N THR A 59 3.29 9.67 0.52
CA THR A 59 3.97 9.15 1.72
C THR A 59 3.01 8.28 2.52
N VAL A 60 3.34 7.01 2.68
CA VAL A 60 2.48 6.03 3.35
C VAL A 60 3.23 5.24 4.41
N GLY A 61 2.50 4.80 5.42
CA GLY A 61 2.95 3.74 6.31
C GLY A 61 2.56 2.38 5.74
N LEU A 62 3.46 1.41 5.79
CA LEU A 62 3.18 0.03 5.45
C LEU A 62 3.58 -0.86 6.64
N ARG A 63 2.65 -1.65 7.14
CA ARG A 63 2.94 -2.73 8.07
C ARG A 63 2.88 -4.07 7.35
N LEU A 64 4.00 -4.78 7.34
CA LEU A 64 4.15 -6.09 6.73
C LEU A 64 4.70 -7.06 7.78
N GLY A 65 3.83 -7.93 8.30
CA GLY A 65 4.15 -8.75 9.48
C GLY A 65 4.46 -7.88 10.70
N ASP A 66 5.66 -8.02 11.24
CA ASP A 66 6.17 -7.25 12.38
C ASP A 66 6.96 -5.99 11.98
N ARG A 67 7.00 -5.65 10.68
CA ARG A 67 7.75 -4.51 10.16
C ARG A 67 6.84 -3.34 9.84
N ASP A 68 7.10 -2.20 10.46
CA ASP A 68 6.55 -0.90 10.08
C ASP A 68 7.56 -0.14 9.20
N LEU A 69 7.11 0.30 8.03
CA LEU A 69 7.91 0.98 7.01
C LEU A 69 7.25 2.29 6.61
N ILE A 70 8.05 3.30 6.29
CA ILE A 70 7.59 4.49 5.56
C ILE A 70 7.97 4.32 4.10
N CYS A 71 6.97 4.33 3.23
CA CYS A 71 7.12 4.06 1.82
C CYS A 71 6.62 5.24 0.97
N LYS A 72 7.02 5.24 -0.30
CA LYS A 72 6.46 6.12 -1.32
C LYS A 72 5.58 5.30 -2.25
N ALA A 73 4.27 5.56 -2.22
CA ALA A 73 3.31 4.92 -3.09
C ALA A 73 3.18 5.68 -4.42
N ARG A 74 2.94 4.94 -5.50
CA ARG A 74 2.53 5.47 -6.79
C ARG A 74 1.44 4.58 -7.35
N LEU A 75 0.60 5.15 -8.19
CA LEU A 75 -0.30 4.34 -8.99
C LEU A 75 0.49 3.71 -10.13
N VAL A 76 0.22 2.44 -10.37
CA VAL A 76 0.71 1.74 -11.54
C VAL A 76 -0.15 2.17 -12.72
N GLY A 77 0.50 2.60 -13.80
CA GLY A 77 -0.16 2.91 -15.07
C GLY A 77 0.54 2.25 -16.26
N ASP A 78 1.54 1.42 -15.98
CA ASP A 78 2.23 0.61 -16.97
C ASP A 78 1.58 -0.79 -16.96
N PRO A 79 1.06 -1.27 -18.11
CA PRO A 79 0.43 -2.59 -18.19
C PRO A 79 1.37 -3.76 -17.87
N GLU A 80 2.69 -3.58 -17.87
CA GLU A 80 3.64 -4.64 -17.45
C GLU A 80 3.73 -4.81 -15.93
N GLU A 81 3.14 -3.87 -15.17
CA GLU A 81 3.14 -3.84 -13.71
C GLU A 81 1.73 -4.02 -13.09
N ASP A 82 0.68 -4.11 -13.92
CA ASP A 82 -0.74 -4.25 -13.53
C ASP A 82 -1.14 -5.73 -13.34
#